data_AF-A0A0T5NNZ7-F1
#
_entry.id   AF-A0A0T5NNZ7-F1
#
_cell.length_a   1.000
_cell.length_b   1.000
_cell.length_c   1.000
_cell.angle_alpha   90.00
_cell.angle_beta   90.00
_cell.angle_gamma   90.00
#
_symmetry.space_group_name_H-M   'P 1'
#
loop_
_entity.id
_entity.type
_entity.pdbx_description
1 polymer ?
#
loop_
_entity_poly.entity_id
_entity_poly.type
_entity_poly.pdbx_seq_one_letter_code
_entity_poly.pdbx_strand_id
1 'polypeptide(L)'
;IEMPSGNRIILLSEGRLLNLGNATGHPSFVMSASFTNQVLAQIELWKNGGEYENKVYILPKHLDEKVARLHLDRIGVKLTELAQDQADYIGVQPDGPYKPEHYRY
;
A
#
# COMPACT_ATOMS: atom_id res chain seq x y z
N ILE A 1 -0.34 -15.03 -33.40
CA ILE A 1 -1.64 -14.74 -34.04
C ILE A 1 -1.35 -14.24 -35.44
N GLU A 2 -1.90 -14.90 -36.45
CA GLU A 2 -1.74 -14.49 -37.85
C GLU A 2 -2.98 -13.73 -38.30
N MET A 3 -2.77 -12.57 -38.91
CA MET A 3 -3.83 -11.71 -39.41
C MET A 3 -4.17 -12.10 -40.86
N PRO A 4 -5.40 -11.81 -41.35
CA PRO A 4 -5.77 -12.07 -42.75
C PRO A 4 -4.84 -11.43 -43.80
N SER A 5 -4.10 -10.38 -43.43
CA SER A 5 -3.11 -9.71 -44.29
C SER A 5 -1.75 -10.42 -44.35
N GLY A 6 -1.55 -11.52 -43.62
CA GLY A 6 -0.26 -12.23 -43.50
C GLY A 6 0.68 -11.66 -42.42
N ASN A 7 0.33 -10.53 -41.81
CA ASN A 7 1.07 -9.99 -40.66
C ASN A 7 0.89 -10.88 -39.42
N ARG A 8 1.92 -10.98 -38.58
CA ARG A 8 1.90 -11.80 -37.35
C ARG A 8 2.07 -10.95 -36.09
N ILE A 9 1.30 -11.27 -35.06
CA ILE A 9 1.33 -10.65 -33.73
C ILE A 9 1.76 -11.70 -32.70
N ILE A 10 2.68 -11.30 -31.82
CA ILE A 10 3.02 -12.05 -30.60
C ILE A 10 2.08 -11.55 -29.49
N LEU A 11 1.19 -12.43 -29.04
CA LEU A 11 0.36 -12.17 -27.87
C LEU A 11 0.97 -12.90 -26.67
N LEU A 12 1.24 -12.16 -25.60
CA LEU A 12 1.75 -12.70 -24.36
C LEU A 12 0.60 -12.94 -23.37
N SER A 13 0.71 -14.00 -22.57
CA SER A 13 -0.26 -14.38 -21.54
C SER A 13 -1.73 -14.49 -22.03
N GLU A 14 -1.97 -14.67 -23.33
CA GLU A 14 -3.33 -14.62 -23.92
C GLU A 14 -4.13 -13.37 -23.51
N GLY A 15 -3.45 -12.24 -23.27
CA GLY A 15 -4.08 -11.00 -22.80
C GLY A 15 -4.34 -10.92 -21.28
N ARG A 16 -3.92 -11.92 -20.49
CA ARG A 16 -3.91 -11.86 -19.02
C ARG A 16 -2.73 -11.01 -18.52
N LEU A 17 -2.62 -10.88 -17.20
CA LEU A 17 -1.58 -10.10 -16.53
C LEU A 17 -0.18 -10.62 -16.87
N LEU A 18 0.51 -9.95 -17.79
CA LEU A 18 1.79 -10.38 -18.34
C LEU A 18 2.89 -10.49 -17.28
N ASN A 19 2.88 -9.63 -16.26
CA ASN A 19 3.90 -9.63 -15.22
C ASN A 19 3.83 -10.89 -14.36
N LEU A 20 2.63 -11.45 -14.18
CA LEU A 20 2.40 -12.70 -13.44
C LEU A 20 2.50 -13.93 -14.35
N GLY A 21 2.11 -13.82 -15.63
CA GLY A 21 2.10 -14.94 -16.56
C GLY A 21 3.42 -15.18 -17.31
N ASN A 22 4.18 -14.12 -17.59
CA ASN A 22 5.46 -14.18 -18.31
C ASN A 22 6.67 -13.82 -17.42
N ALA A 23 6.44 -13.46 -16.16
CA ALA A 23 7.49 -13.26 -15.15
C ALA A 23 6.97 -13.74 -13.78
N THR A 24 7.48 -13.17 -12.68
CA THR A 24 7.14 -13.59 -11.30
C THR A 24 6.33 -12.54 -10.54
N GLY A 25 5.75 -11.56 -11.24
CA GLY A 25 5.03 -10.45 -10.63
C GLY A 25 5.91 -9.46 -9.90
N HIS A 26 5.33 -8.84 -8.87
CA HIS A 26 6.01 -7.83 -8.07
C HIS A 26 7.05 -8.47 -7.13
N PRO A 27 8.23 -7.83 -6.95
CA PRO A 27 9.24 -8.30 -6.00
C PRO A 27 8.72 -8.38 -4.55
N SER A 28 9.33 -9.23 -3.74
CA SER A 28 8.90 -9.47 -2.35
C SER A 28 8.82 -8.21 -1.49
N PHE A 29 9.71 -7.23 -1.69
CA PHE A 29 9.71 -6.01 -0.87
C PHE A 29 8.46 -5.15 -1.09
N VAL A 30 8.03 -4.95 -2.34
CA VAL A 30 6.79 -4.20 -2.61
C VAL A 30 5.55 -5.01 -2.19
N MET A 31 5.58 -6.33 -2.33
CA MET A 31 4.50 -7.19 -1.85
C MET A 31 4.42 -7.23 -0.31
N SER A 32 5.53 -7.03 0.40
CA SER A 32 5.55 -6.92 1.85
C SER A 32 4.69 -5.76 2.35
N ALA A 33 4.72 -4.61 1.67
CA ALA A 33 3.86 -3.49 2.02
C ALA A 33 2.37 -3.82 1.83
N SER A 34 2.02 -4.43 0.69
CA SER A 34 0.64 -4.88 0.42
C SER A 34 0.16 -5.93 1.43
N PHE A 35 0.98 -6.93 1.75
CA PHE A 35 0.60 -8.00 2.66
C PHE A 35 0.58 -7.57 4.13
N THR A 36 1.40 -6.58 4.53
CA THR A 36 1.30 -5.96 5.85
C THR A 36 -0.06 -5.29 6.02
N ASN A 37 -0.52 -4.53 5.02
CA ASN A 37 -1.87 -3.95 5.01
C ASN A 37 -2.95 -5.03 5.14
N GLN A 38 -2.86 -6.11 4.37
CA GLN A 38 -3.81 -7.23 4.45
C GLN A 38 -3.87 -7.84 5.86
N VAL A 39 -2.72 -8.10 6.48
CA VAL A 39 -2.68 -8.67 7.84
C VAL A 39 -3.27 -7.72 8.87
N LEU A 40 -2.98 -6.41 8.79
CA LEU A 40 -3.57 -5.42 9.70
C LEU A 40 -5.10 -5.35 9.53
N ALA A 41 -5.60 -5.35 8.30
CA ALA A 41 -7.03 -5.38 8.02
C ALA A 41 -7.69 -6.65 8.56
N GLN A 42 -7.05 -7.82 8.41
CA GLN A 42 -7.56 -9.08 8.97
C GLN A 42 -7.61 -9.04 10.50
N ILE A 43 -6.58 -8.51 11.16
CA ILE A 43 -6.56 -8.35 12.62
C ILE A 43 -7.69 -7.42 13.09
N GLU A 44 -7.89 -6.30 12.39
CA GLU A 44 -8.92 -5.31 12.69
C GLU A 44 -10.32 -5.91 12.58
N LEU A 45 -10.65 -6.52 11.44
CA LEU A 45 -11.95 -7.15 11.23
C LEU A 45 -12.19 -8.33 12.18
N TRP A 46 -11.14 -9.09 12.53
CA TRP A 46 -11.26 -10.20 13.47
C TRP A 46 -11.55 -9.73 14.89
N LYS A 47 -10.86 -8.67 15.36
CA LYS A 47 -10.99 -8.17 16.73
C LYS A 47 -12.18 -7.25 16.94
N ASN A 48 -12.44 -6.38 15.96
CA ASN A 48 -13.37 -5.25 16.09
C ASN A 48 -14.50 -5.33 15.05
N GLY A 49 -14.70 -6.45 14.36
CA GLY A 49 -15.67 -6.57 13.26
C GLY A 49 -17.11 -6.18 13.62
N GLY A 50 -17.50 -6.26 14.90
CA GLY A 50 -18.82 -5.81 15.38
C GLY A 50 -18.99 -4.28 15.41
N GLU A 51 -17.91 -3.51 15.30
CA GLU A 51 -17.92 -2.05 15.23
C GLU A 51 -18.11 -1.52 13.80
N TYR A 52 -18.08 -2.41 12.81
CA TYR A 52 -18.20 -2.08 11.39
C TYR A 52 -19.59 -2.45 10.86
N GLU A 53 -20.13 -1.59 10.01
CA GLU A 53 -21.34 -1.89 9.23
C GLU A 53 -20.98 -2.67 7.96
N ASN A 54 -21.99 -3.12 7.22
CA ASN A 54 -21.81 -3.73 5.90
C ASN A 54 -21.50 -2.66 4.83
N LYS A 55 -20.29 -2.07 4.92
CA LYS A 55 -19.77 -1.04 4.02
C LYS A 55 -18.32 -1.35 3.67
N VAL A 56 -17.80 -0.66 2.65
CA VAL A 56 -16.38 -0.72 2.29
C VAL A 56 -15.64 0.34 3.09
N TYR A 57 -14.60 -0.09 3.82
CA TYR A 57 -13.75 0.77 4.63
C TYR A 57 -12.34 0.82 4.08
N ILE A 58 -11.62 1.90 4.41
CA ILE A 58 -10.19 2.05 4.18
C ILE A 58 -9.50 1.92 5.54
N LEU A 59 -8.29 1.37 5.57
CA LEU A 59 -7.50 1.33 6.80
C LEU A 59 -7.25 2.76 7.31
N PRO A 60 -7.36 3.00 8.63
CA PRO A 60 -6.99 4.28 9.22
C PRO A 60 -5.56 4.71 8.86
N LYS A 61 -5.33 6.01 8.62
CA LYS A 61 -4.01 6.55 8.20
C LYS A 61 -2.84 6.15 9.09
N HIS A 62 -3.03 6.11 10.40
CA HIS A 62 -1.94 5.73 11.31
C HIS A 62 -1.44 4.29 11.05
N LEU A 63 -2.30 3.39 10.56
CA LEU A 63 -1.89 2.04 10.15
C LEU A 63 -1.15 2.06 8.81
N ASP A 64 -1.55 2.92 7.87
CA ASP A 64 -0.84 3.10 6.60
C ASP A 64 0.56 3.69 6.82
N GLU A 65 0.68 4.72 7.68
CA GLU A 65 1.96 5.27 8.11
C GLU A 65 2.81 4.24 8.86
N LYS A 66 2.19 3.37 9.66
CA LYS A 66 2.88 2.26 10.33
C LYS A 66 3.43 1.26 9.31
N VAL A 67 2.66 0.91 8.27
CA VAL A 67 3.14 0.04 7.18
C VAL A 67 4.36 0.66 6.52
N ALA A 68 4.31 1.95 6.16
CA ALA A 68 5.45 2.64 5.58
C ALA A 68 6.67 2.62 6.53
N ARG A 69 6.47 2.94 7.81
CA ARG A 69 7.52 3.00 8.84
C ARG A 69 8.25 1.66 9.01
N LEU A 70 7.52 0.54 8.98
CA LEU A 70 8.09 -0.81 9.12
C LEU A 70 9.07 -1.18 7.99
N HIS A 71 9.03 -0.48 6.84
CA HIS A 71 9.88 -0.79 5.69
C HIS A 71 11.13 0.11 5.59
N LEU A 72 11.22 1.20 6.36
CA LEU A 72 12.28 2.23 6.24
C LEU A 72 13.68 1.69 6.58
N ASP A 73 13.81 0.95 7.68
CA ASP A 73 15.09 0.41 8.13
C ASP A 73 15.72 -0.52 7.10
N ARG A 74 14.89 -1.29 6.39
CA ARG A 74 15.35 -2.24 5.37
C ARG A 74 16.05 -1.56 4.20
N ILE A 75 15.69 -0.31 3.90
CA ILE A 75 16.27 0.50 2.83
C ILE A 75 17.23 1.59 3.37
N GLY A 76 17.55 1.55 4.68
CA GLY A 76 18.50 2.47 5.30
C GLY A 76 18.00 3.90 5.44
N VAL A 77 16.69 4.13 5.40
CA VAL A 77 16.11 5.46 5.56
C VAL A 77 16.05 5.82 7.05
N LYS A 78 16.58 6.99 7.38
CA LYS A 78 16.43 7.60 8.71
C LYS A 78 15.28 8.59 8.67
N LEU A 79 14.23 8.32 9.44
CA LEU A 79 13.09 9.22 9.54
C LEU A 79 13.40 10.29 10.59
N THR A 80 13.24 11.56 10.21
CA THR A 80 13.34 12.68 11.16
C THR A 80 12.09 12.73 12.04
N GLU A 81 12.27 13.02 13.32
CA GLU A 81 11.19 13.23 14.27
C GLU A 81 10.87 14.73 14.37
N LEU A 82 9.58 15.08 14.37
CA LEU A 82 9.15 16.46 14.60
C LEU A 82 9.40 16.82 16.07
N ALA A 83 10.00 17.98 16.30
CA ALA A 83 9.97 18.60 17.61
C ALA A 83 8.53 19.07 17.93
N GLN A 84 8.20 19.19 19.22
CA GLN A 84 6.84 19.51 19.65
C GLN A 84 6.36 20.85 19.07
N ASP A 85 7.22 21.87 19.06
CA ASP A 85 6.92 23.20 18.51
C ASP A 85 6.62 23.16 17.00
N GLN A 86 7.31 22.30 16.24
CA GLN A 86 7.06 22.08 14.81
C GLN A 86 5.72 21.38 14.57
N ALA A 87 5.42 20.36 15.38
CA ALA A 87 4.17 19.61 15.30
C ALA A 87 2.96 20.53 15.62
N ASP A 88 3.07 21.32 16.69
CA ASP A 88 2.07 22.31 17.08
C ASP A 88 1.88 23.37 15.98
N TYR A 89 2.97 23.83 15.35
CA TYR A 89 2.93 24.84 14.29
C TYR A 89 2.11 24.40 13.07
N ILE A 90 2.19 23.12 12.68
CA ILE A 90 1.45 22.58 11.53
C ILE A 90 0.16 21.83 11.93
N GLY A 91 -0.16 21.78 13.23
CA GLY A 91 -1.39 21.18 13.74
C GLY A 91 -1.45 19.65 13.62
N VAL A 92 -0.34 18.96 13.85
CA VAL A 92 -0.27 17.48 13.88
C VAL A 92 0.34 16.99 15.19
N GLN A 93 0.21 15.70 15.50
CA GLN A 93 0.97 15.08 16.58
C GLN A 93 2.38 14.69 16.10
N PRO A 94 3.41 14.69 16.97
CA PRO A 94 4.75 14.24 16.59
C PRO A 94 4.81 12.82 16.02
N ASP A 95 3.89 11.95 16.44
CA ASP A 95 3.75 10.55 16.00
C ASP A 95 2.74 10.34 14.86
N GLY A 96 2.10 11.41 14.38
CA GLY A 96 1.14 11.40 13.28
C GLY A 96 -0.31 11.15 13.73
N PRO A 97 -1.27 10.97 12.79
CA PRO A 97 -1.10 11.06 11.34
C PRO A 97 -0.64 12.44 10.86
N TYR A 98 0.23 12.47 9.87
CA TYR A 98 0.89 13.71 9.42
C TYR A 98 0.13 14.44 8.29
N LYS A 99 -0.97 13.88 7.80
CA LYS A 99 -1.72 14.38 6.63
C LYS A 99 -3.23 14.23 6.80
N PRO A 100 -4.03 15.16 6.26
CA PRO A 100 -5.48 15.11 6.32
C PRO A 100 -6.06 13.99 5.45
N GLU A 101 -7.32 13.60 5.69
CA GLU A 101 -7.95 12.43 5.06
C GLU A 101 -7.89 12.44 3.54
N HIS A 102 -8.21 13.57 2.94
CA HIS A 102 -8.29 13.79 1.49
C HIS A 102 -6.93 14.00 0.80
N TYR A 103 -5.82 13.89 1.53
CA TYR A 103 -4.49 14.04 0.94
C TYR A 103 -4.19 12.89 -0.02
N ARG A 104 -3.60 13.20 -1.19
CA ARG A 104 -3.48 12.23 -2.29
C ARG A 104 -2.29 11.27 -2.17
N TYR A 105 -1.27 11.61 -1.39
CA TYR A 105 -0.16 10.80 -0.85
C TYR A 105 0.67 11.69 0.04
#